data_AF-A0A4U0UVT2-F1
#
_entry.id   AF-A0A4U0UVT2-F1
#
_cell.length_a   1.000
_cell.length_b   1.000
_cell.length_c   1.000
_cell.angle_alpha   90.00
_cell.angle_beta   90.00
_cell.angle_gamma   90.00
#
_symmetry.space_group_name_H-M   'P 1'
#
loop_
_entity.id
_entity.type
_entity.pdbx_description
1 polymer ?
#
loop_
_entity_poly.entity_id
_entity_poly.type
_entity_poly.pdbx_seq_one_letter_code
_entity_poly.pdbx_strand_id
1 'polypeptide(L)'
;METEARTEAYAFMHTIMMRHYREDRLDEAFELAGKLLLDAELPRLISARCHMVLSTDDENVYYLQHAEEAVRILNVDCREGLEDPANFPQKQYDEALRLLKEAKDSKAEDDAAKAAGTYGTSNRGEEGVEGEAKEEAKEEGGGRISAADK
;
A
#
# COMPACT_ATOMS: atom_id res chain seq x y z
N MET A 1 -14.11 -36.98 -0.71
CA MET A 1 -12.73 -37.20 -1.17
C MET A 1 -12.10 -35.92 -1.74
N GLU A 2 -12.67 -35.25 -2.74
CA GLU A 2 -12.08 -33.99 -3.26
C GLU A 2 -12.08 -32.84 -2.25
N THR A 3 -13.11 -32.74 -1.41
CA THR A 3 -13.23 -31.68 -0.39
C THR A 3 -12.18 -31.78 0.71
N GLU A 4 -11.91 -32.98 1.23
CA GLU A 4 -10.93 -33.22 2.30
C GLU A 4 -9.50 -32.95 1.84
N ALA A 5 -9.11 -33.46 0.66
CA ALA A 5 -7.78 -33.22 0.09
C ALA A 5 -7.51 -31.71 -0.12
N ARG A 6 -8.54 -30.95 -0.51
CA ARG A 6 -8.46 -29.50 -0.68
C ARG A 6 -8.35 -28.77 0.65
N THR A 7 -9.09 -29.18 1.69
CA THR A 7 -8.95 -28.63 3.04
C THR A 7 -7.54 -28.86 3.59
N GLU A 8 -6.98 -30.05 3.41
CA GLU A 8 -5.59 -30.35 3.79
C GLU A 8 -4.59 -29.48 3.04
N ALA A 9 -4.80 -29.28 1.72
CA ALA A 9 -3.96 -28.40 0.92
C ALA A 9 -3.99 -26.95 1.42
N TYR A 10 -5.16 -26.40 1.76
CA TYR A 10 -5.25 -25.05 2.34
C TYR A 10 -4.54 -24.97 3.69
N ALA A 11 -4.72 -25.97 4.57
CA ALA A 11 -4.06 -25.99 5.87
C ALA A 11 -2.52 -26.04 5.73
N PHE A 12 -2.02 -26.82 4.77
CA PHE A 12 -0.60 -26.90 4.45
C PHE A 12 -0.05 -25.57 3.93
N MET A 13 -0.70 -24.97 2.92
CA MET A 13 -0.29 -23.68 2.36
C MET A 13 -0.36 -22.56 3.40
N HIS A 14 -1.42 -22.50 4.20
CA HIS A 14 -1.52 -21.56 5.32
C HIS A 14 -0.38 -21.73 6.33
N THR A 15 -0.01 -22.98 6.64
CA THR A 15 1.12 -23.25 7.56
C THR A 15 2.44 -22.74 6.99
N ILE A 16 2.67 -22.92 5.70
CA ILE A 16 3.85 -22.39 4.99
C ILE A 16 3.84 -20.86 5.00
N MET A 17 2.70 -20.24 4.65
CA MET A 17 2.54 -18.78 4.65
C MET A 17 2.87 -18.19 6.02
N MET A 18 2.27 -18.73 7.09
CA MET A 18 2.52 -18.27 8.45
C MET A 18 3.95 -18.56 8.93
N ARG A 19 4.64 -19.55 8.34
CA ARG A 19 6.06 -19.78 8.60
C ARG A 19 6.91 -18.71 7.94
N HIS A 20 6.67 -18.41 6.66
CA HIS A 20 7.35 -17.32 5.94
C HIS A 20 7.19 -15.99 6.67
N TYR A 21 5.96 -15.66 7.06
CA TYR A 21 5.65 -14.44 7.81
C TYR A 21 6.43 -14.33 9.15
N ARG A 22 6.54 -15.43 9.89
CA ARG A 22 7.28 -15.46 11.17
C ARG A 22 8.80 -15.45 11.01
N GLU A 23 9.30 -15.90 9.87
CA GLU A 23 10.71 -15.94 9.52
C GLU A 23 11.14 -14.67 8.74
N ASP A 24 10.30 -13.63 8.70
CA ASP A 24 10.52 -12.35 8.00
C ASP A 24 10.77 -12.51 6.49
N ARG A 25 10.27 -13.61 5.91
CA ARG A 25 10.24 -13.88 4.47
C ARG A 25 8.95 -13.34 3.89
N LEU A 26 8.82 -12.02 3.90
CA LEU A 26 7.56 -11.32 3.68
C LEU A 26 7.06 -11.46 2.24
N ASP A 27 7.94 -11.34 1.24
CA ASP A 27 7.57 -11.51 -0.17
C ASP A 27 6.90 -12.86 -0.44
N GLU A 28 7.47 -13.96 0.07
CA GLU A 28 6.90 -15.29 -0.08
C GLU A 28 5.60 -15.46 0.72
N ALA A 29 5.49 -14.79 1.87
CA ALA A 29 4.25 -14.79 2.65
C ALA A 29 3.12 -14.04 1.91
N PHE A 30 3.43 -12.87 1.34
CA PHE A 30 2.49 -12.04 0.59
C PHE A 30 2.05 -12.74 -0.69
N GLU A 31 2.98 -13.31 -1.46
CA GLU A 31 2.66 -14.05 -2.68
C GLU A 31 1.70 -15.23 -2.39
N LEU A 32 1.97 -15.98 -1.31
CA LEU A 32 1.14 -17.12 -0.93
C LEU A 32 -0.23 -16.69 -0.38
N ALA A 33 -0.28 -15.61 0.40
CA ALA A 33 -1.54 -15.02 0.88
C ALA A 33 -2.43 -14.58 -0.29
N GLY A 34 -1.86 -13.89 -1.28
CA GLY A 34 -2.55 -13.48 -2.49
C GLY A 34 -3.10 -14.67 -3.29
N LYS A 35 -2.27 -15.71 -3.50
CA LYS A 35 -2.69 -16.95 -4.20
C LYS A 35 -3.85 -17.66 -3.49
N LEU A 36 -3.81 -17.76 -2.16
CA LEU A 36 -4.87 -18.38 -1.38
C LEU A 36 -6.19 -17.63 -1.53
N LEU A 37 -6.16 -16.30 -1.53
CA LEU A 37 -7.36 -15.46 -1.66
C LEU A 37 -8.03 -15.51 -3.04
N LEU A 38 -7.39 -16.09 -4.06
CA LEU A 38 -8.03 -16.33 -5.37
C LEU A 38 -9.11 -17.42 -5.30
N ASP A 39 -9.09 -18.26 -4.26
CA ASP A 39 -10.04 -19.34 -4.10
C ASP A 39 -11.23 -18.92 -3.20
N ALA A 40 -12.43 -18.92 -3.78
CA ALA A 40 -13.65 -18.51 -3.08
C ALA A 40 -14.08 -19.51 -1.98
N GLU A 41 -13.57 -20.74 -2.02
CA GLU A 41 -13.88 -21.78 -1.03
C GLU A 41 -12.89 -21.82 0.14
N LEU A 42 -11.94 -20.87 0.18
CA LEU A 42 -10.96 -20.78 1.25
C LEU A 42 -11.66 -20.64 2.62
N PRO A 43 -11.27 -21.42 3.65
CA PRO A 43 -11.84 -21.30 4.99
C PRO A 43 -11.70 -19.89 5.55
N ARG A 44 -12.78 -19.38 6.17
CA ARG A 44 -12.89 -17.99 6.64
C ARG A 44 -11.72 -17.55 7.52
N LEU A 45 -11.31 -18.40 8.46
CA LEU A 45 -10.18 -18.09 9.33
C LEU A 45 -8.86 -17.96 8.56
N ILE A 46 -8.64 -18.79 7.53
CA ILE A 46 -7.46 -18.70 6.68
C ILE A 46 -7.53 -17.44 5.81
N SER A 47 -8.69 -17.13 5.23
CA SER A 47 -8.91 -15.90 4.47
C SER A 47 -8.61 -14.64 5.30
N ALA A 48 -9.11 -14.57 6.54
CA ALA A 48 -8.79 -13.48 7.45
C ALA A 48 -7.28 -13.36 7.71
N ARG A 49 -6.58 -14.49 7.93
CA ARG A 49 -5.12 -14.50 8.13
C ARG A 49 -4.36 -14.03 6.90
N CYS A 50 -4.78 -14.41 5.69
CA CYS A 50 -4.18 -13.91 4.46
C CYS A 50 -4.31 -12.38 4.36
N HIS A 51 -5.50 -11.85 4.67
CA HIS A 51 -5.73 -10.41 4.71
C HIS A 51 -4.90 -9.70 5.79
N MET A 52 -4.75 -10.28 6.98
CA MET A 52 -3.85 -9.73 8.01
C MET A 52 -2.40 -9.65 7.50
N VAL A 53 -1.90 -10.70 6.85
CA VAL A 53 -0.55 -10.72 6.28
C VAL A 53 -0.38 -9.65 5.20
N LEU A 54 -1.32 -9.56 4.25
CA LEU A 54 -1.27 -8.55 3.18
C LEU A 54 -1.48 -7.12 3.69
N SER A 55 -2.06 -6.93 4.88
CA SER A 55 -2.22 -5.60 5.47
C SER A 55 -0.93 -5.00 6.02
N THR A 56 0.12 -5.81 6.15
CA THR A 56 1.46 -5.35 6.56
C THR A 56 2.40 -5.14 5.39
N ASP A 57 1.91 -5.22 4.16
CA ASP A 57 2.65 -4.90 2.95
C ASP A 57 2.45 -3.41 2.63
N ASP A 58 3.38 -2.56 3.05
CA ASP A 58 3.31 -1.11 2.84
C ASP A 58 3.38 -0.73 1.35
N GLU A 59 3.89 -1.63 0.47
CA GLU A 59 3.90 -1.41 -0.97
C GLU A 59 2.54 -1.74 -1.62
N ASN A 60 1.70 -2.51 -0.94
CA ASN A 60 0.38 -2.86 -1.42
C ASN A 60 -0.59 -1.69 -1.26
N VAL A 61 -1.01 -1.07 -2.35
CA VAL A 61 -1.96 0.04 -2.35
C VAL A 61 -3.32 -0.26 -1.69
N TYR A 62 -3.62 -1.54 -1.45
CA TYR A 62 -4.83 -2.03 -0.78
C TYR A 62 -4.60 -2.50 0.66
N TYR A 63 -3.45 -2.22 1.27
CA TYR A 63 -3.10 -2.68 2.63
C TYR A 63 -4.20 -2.34 3.66
N LEU A 64 -4.76 -1.13 3.61
CA LEU A 64 -5.84 -0.72 4.51
C LEU A 64 -7.12 -1.54 4.29
N GLN A 65 -7.52 -1.75 3.03
CA GLN A 65 -8.69 -2.57 2.72
C GLN A 65 -8.50 -4.01 3.21
N HIS A 66 -7.28 -4.55 3.12
CA HIS A 66 -6.98 -5.87 3.69
C HIS A 66 -7.11 -5.88 5.21
N ALA A 67 -6.63 -4.84 5.91
CA ALA A 67 -6.79 -4.74 7.36
C ALA A 67 -8.28 -4.68 7.77
N GLU A 68 -9.09 -3.91 7.04
CA GLU A 68 -10.53 -3.80 7.26
C GLU A 68 -11.25 -5.14 7.02
N GLU A 69 -10.91 -5.82 5.92
CA GLU A 69 -11.53 -7.09 5.56
C GLU A 69 -11.17 -8.21 6.54
N ALA A 70 -9.94 -8.26 7.05
CA ALA A 70 -9.55 -9.19 8.10
C ALA A 70 -10.43 -9.05 9.35
N VAL A 71 -10.66 -7.82 9.81
CA VAL A 71 -11.53 -7.52 10.96
C VAL A 71 -12.98 -7.89 10.65
N ARG A 72 -13.47 -7.59 9.44
CA ARG A 72 -14.83 -7.94 9.00
C ARG A 72 -15.05 -9.45 9.03
N ILE A 73 -14.17 -10.23 8.41
CA ILE A 73 -14.27 -11.70 8.38
C ILE A 73 -14.23 -12.28 9.78
N LEU A 74 -13.31 -11.82 10.64
CA LEU A 74 -13.21 -12.32 12.01
C LEU A 74 -14.44 -11.93 12.84
N ASN A 75 -14.92 -10.70 12.75
CA ASN A 75 -16.03 -10.23 13.56
C ASN A 75 -17.40 -10.70 13.07
N VAL A 76 -17.58 -10.91 11.77
CA VAL A 76 -18.87 -11.25 11.17
C VAL A 76 -18.86 -12.72 10.80
N ASP A 77 -18.15 -13.10 9.73
CA ASP A 77 -18.23 -14.44 9.15
C ASP A 77 -17.79 -15.54 10.14
N CYS A 78 -16.72 -15.31 10.90
CA CYS A 78 -16.26 -16.30 11.87
C CYS A 78 -17.17 -16.37 13.10
N ARG A 79 -17.89 -15.29 13.47
CA ARG A 79 -18.87 -15.33 14.56
C ARG A 79 -20.14 -16.07 14.16
N GLU A 80 -20.60 -15.88 12.93
CA GLU A 80 -21.82 -16.51 12.41
C GLU A 80 -21.70 -18.05 12.32
N GLY A 81 -20.50 -18.56 12.04
CA GLY A 81 -20.25 -20.00 11.92
C GLY A 81 -19.92 -20.74 13.21
N LEU A 82 -19.92 -20.07 14.38
CA LEU A 82 -19.53 -20.67 15.65
C LEU A 82 -20.72 -21.26 16.40
N GLU A 83 -20.65 -22.55 16.70
CA GLU A 83 -21.62 -23.24 17.57
C GLU A 83 -21.45 -22.83 19.04
N ASP A 84 -20.21 -22.55 19.47
CA ASP A 84 -19.87 -22.10 20.81
C ASP A 84 -19.08 -20.79 20.76
N PRO A 85 -19.58 -19.69 21.35
CA PRO A 85 -18.86 -18.43 21.46
C PRO A 85 -17.47 -18.54 22.11
N ALA A 86 -17.23 -19.53 22.98
CA ALA A 86 -15.94 -19.74 23.62
C ALA A 86 -14.83 -20.16 22.62
N ASN A 87 -15.21 -20.69 21.46
CA ASN A 87 -14.28 -21.07 20.39
C ASN A 87 -13.92 -19.89 19.46
N PHE A 88 -14.41 -18.69 19.76
CA PHE A 88 -14.07 -17.50 18.98
C PHE A 88 -12.55 -17.25 18.98
N PRO A 89 -11.92 -17.01 17.81
CA PRO A 89 -10.49 -16.77 17.71
C PRO A 89 -10.10 -15.37 18.20
N GLN A 90 -10.29 -15.11 19.50
CA GLN A 90 -10.14 -13.77 20.11
C GLN A 90 -8.75 -13.19 19.88
N LYS A 91 -7.69 -14.00 20.01
CA LYS A 91 -6.31 -13.53 19.79
C LYS A 91 -6.09 -13.02 18.37
N GLN A 92 -6.69 -13.67 17.38
CA GLN A 92 -6.62 -13.28 15.98
C GLN A 92 -7.41 -12.02 15.73
N TYR A 93 -8.57 -11.88 16.37
CA TYR A 93 -9.39 -10.70 16.28
C TYR A 93 -8.71 -9.47 16.89
N ASP A 94 -8.14 -9.60 18.08
CA ASP A 94 -7.40 -8.52 18.74
C ASP A 94 -6.20 -8.07 17.89
N GLU A 95 -5.48 -9.02 17.31
CA GLU A 95 -4.37 -8.74 16.41
C GLU A 95 -4.83 -8.03 15.12
N ALA A 96 -5.94 -8.46 14.52
CA ALA A 96 -6.50 -7.79 13.35
C ALA A 96 -6.92 -6.35 13.66
N LEU A 97 -7.46 -6.09 14.86
CA LEU A 97 -7.77 -4.73 15.31
C LEU A 97 -6.51 -3.87 15.48
N ARG A 98 -5.42 -4.44 16.01
CA ARG A 98 -4.12 -3.77 16.10
C ARG A 98 -3.60 -3.38 14.72
N LEU A 99 -3.57 -4.34 13.79
CA LEU A 99 -3.12 -4.12 12.41
C LEU A 99 -3.99 -3.08 11.68
N LEU A 100 -5.30 -3.10 11.87
CA LEU A 100 -6.20 -2.08 11.30
C LEU A 100 -5.91 -0.69 11.85
N LYS A 101 -5.59 -0.57 13.14
CA LYS A 101 -5.19 0.71 13.71
C LYS A 101 -3.88 1.19 13.07
N GLU A 102 -2.88 0.32 12.96
CA GLU A 102 -1.59 0.64 12.33
C GLU A 102 -1.76 1.07 10.87
N ALA A 103 -2.55 0.34 10.09
CA ALA A 103 -2.84 0.71 8.71
C ALA A 103 -3.54 2.08 8.58
N LYS A 104 -4.44 2.41 9.52
CA LYS A 104 -5.09 3.73 9.54
C LYS A 104 -4.12 4.85 9.90
N ASP A 105 -3.24 4.59 10.87
CA ASP A 105 -2.23 5.56 11.29
C ASP A 105 -1.23 5.82 10.14
N SER A 106 -0.71 4.77 9.48
CA SER A 106 0.16 4.90 8.30
C SER A 106 -0.50 5.69 7.17
N LYS A 107 -1.78 5.42 6.88
CA LYS A 107 -2.53 6.16 5.85
C LYS A 107 -2.66 7.65 6.19
N ALA A 108 -2.94 7.96 7.45
CA ALA A 108 -3.05 9.35 7.89
C ALA A 108 -1.71 10.10 7.76
N GLU A 109 -0.59 9.43 8.04
CA GLU A 109 0.76 9.99 7.84
C GLU A 109 1.05 10.25 6.36
N ASP A 110 0.75 9.28 5.48
CA ASP A 110 0.89 9.43 4.03
C ASP A 110 0.05 10.59 3.46
N ASP A 111 -1.21 10.68 3.88
CA ASP A 111 -2.12 11.74 3.43
C ASP A 111 -1.66 13.11 3.93
N ALA A 112 -1.14 13.20 5.17
CA ALA A 112 -0.55 14.42 5.71
C ALA A 112 0.73 14.84 4.96
N ALA A 113 1.61 13.88 4.62
CA ALA A 113 2.83 14.14 3.86
C ALA A 113 2.52 14.66 2.45
N LYS A 114 1.52 14.08 1.77
CA LYS A 114 1.04 14.53 0.46
C LYS A 114 0.45 15.94 0.54
N ALA A 115 -0.35 16.23 1.56
CA ALA A 115 -0.90 17.57 1.77
C ALA A 115 0.22 18.60 1.97
N ALA A 116 1.21 18.33 2.81
CA ALA A 116 2.34 19.23 3.06
C ALA A 116 3.20 19.46 1.80
N GLY A 117 3.46 18.43 0.99
CA GLY A 117 4.19 18.53 -0.27
C GLY A 117 3.47 19.34 -1.36
N THR A 118 2.14 19.38 -1.33
CA THR A 118 1.32 20.12 -2.32
C THR A 118 1.32 21.64 -2.06
N TYR A 119 1.54 22.07 -0.81
CA TYR A 119 1.65 23.50 -0.45
C TYR A 119 3.07 24.08 -0.60
N GLY A 120 4.07 23.28 -0.98
CA GLY A 120 5.47 23.72 -1.15
C GLY A 120 5.81 24.35 -2.52
N THR A 121 4.89 24.33 -3.49
CA THR A 121 5.15 24.72 -4.88
C THR A 121 4.29 25.88 -5.38
N SER A 122 3.88 26.79 -4.49
CA SER A 122 3.19 28.02 -4.90
C SER A 122 3.68 29.21 -4.08
N ASN A 123 4.89 29.67 -4.39
CA ASN A 123 5.37 31.02 -4.10
C ASN A 123 6.57 31.33 -5.01
N ARG A 124 6.31 31.52 -6.31
CA ARG A 124 7.14 32.39 -7.14
C ARG A 124 6.21 33.38 -7.81
N GLY A 125 6.13 34.56 -7.18
CA GLY A 125 5.24 35.63 -7.58
C GLY A 125 5.42 36.03 -9.04
N GLU A 126 4.34 35.96 -9.79
CA GLU A 126 4.13 36.81 -10.95
C GLU A 126 3.52 38.12 -10.45
N GLU A 127 4.37 39.10 -10.15
CA GLU A 127 3.97 40.51 -10.20
C GLU A 127 4.06 40.96 -11.66
N GLY A 128 2.91 41.19 -12.28
CA GLY A 128 2.82 41.90 -13.54
C GLY A 128 2.98 43.40 -13.35
N VAL A 129 3.73 44.04 -14.26
CA VAL A 129 3.49 45.44 -14.65
C VAL A 129 3.57 45.52 -16.18
N GLU A 130 2.48 46.01 -16.76
CA GLU A 130 2.22 46.30 -18.17
C GLU A 130 3.12 47.41 -18.75
N GLY A 131 3.27 47.47 -20.08
CA GLY A 131 3.30 48.76 -20.77
C GLY A 131 4.38 49.03 -21.83
N GLU A 132 4.02 48.70 -23.07
CA GLU A 132 4.27 49.47 -24.31
C GLU A 132 5.63 49.49 -25.06
N ALA A 133 5.46 49.43 -26.38
CA ALA A 133 6.40 49.17 -27.45
C ALA A 133 7.13 50.41 -28.00
N LYS A 134 8.24 50.16 -28.74
CA LYS A 134 8.62 50.72 -30.06
C LYS A 134 10.03 50.19 -30.42
N GLU A 135 10.16 49.34 -31.43
CA GLU A 135 10.30 49.61 -32.88
C GLU A 135 11.75 49.90 -33.33
N GLU A 136 12.30 48.89 -34.02
CA GLU A 136 13.27 48.82 -35.13
C GLU A 136 14.42 49.84 -35.34
N ALA A 137 15.63 49.30 -35.58
CA ALA A 137 16.31 49.22 -36.91
C ALA A 137 17.82 49.55 -36.90
N LYS A 138 18.61 48.59 -37.44
CA LYS A 138 19.89 48.68 -38.22
C LYS A 138 21.08 49.47 -37.60
N GLU A 139 22.37 49.21 -37.85
CA GLU A 139 23.08 48.80 -39.05
C GLU A 139 24.54 48.36 -38.70
N GLU A 140 25.22 47.90 -39.75
CA GLU A 140 26.50 47.23 -39.94
C GLU A 140 27.80 47.89 -39.42
N GLY A 141 28.86 47.08 -39.39
CA GLY A 141 30.28 47.48 -39.40
C GLY A 141 31.08 46.70 -38.36
N GLY A 142 31.91 45.71 -38.70
CA GLY A 142 33.01 45.78 -39.66
C GLY A 142 34.32 45.98 -38.88
N GLY A 143 35.18 44.96 -38.80
CA GLY A 143 36.50 45.14 -38.19
C GLY A 143 37.24 43.85 -37.82
N ARG A 144 37.83 43.20 -38.82
CA ARG A 144 38.97 42.29 -38.60
C ARG A 144 40.18 43.12 -38.14
N ILE A 145 40.86 42.70 -37.09
CA ILE A 145 42.31 42.89 -36.97
C ILE A 145 42.96 41.65 -36.39
N SER A 146 44.00 41.25 -37.11
CA SER A 146 44.90 40.12 -36.93
C SER A 146 45.92 40.34 -35.82
N ALA A 147 46.34 39.23 -35.21
CA ALA A 147 47.72 38.80 -34.92
C ALA A 147 48.76 39.75 -34.29
N ALA A 148 49.46 39.15 -33.32
CA ALA A 148 50.90 39.16 -33.05
C ALA A 148 51.36 39.76 -31.72
N ASP A 149 52.52 39.23 -31.28
CA ASP A 149 53.38 39.54 -30.12
C ASP A 149 53.03 38.81 -28.80
N LYS A 150 53.81 37.86 -28.27
CA LYS A 150 55.27 37.58 -28.36
C LYS A 150 55.57 36.10 -28.16
#